data_AF-A0A3D6BZW9-F1
#
_entry.id   AF-A0A3D6BZW9-F1
#
_cell.length_a   1.000
_cell.length_b   1.000
_cell.length_c   1.000
_cell.angle_alpha   90.00
_cell.angle_beta   90.00
_cell.angle_gamma   90.00
#
_symmetry.space_group_name_H-M   'P 1'
#
loop_
_entity.id
_entity.type
_entity.pdbx_description
1 polymer ?
#
loop_
_entity_poly.entity_id
_entity_poly.type
_entity_poly.pdbx_seq_one_letter_code
_entity_poly.pdbx_strand_id
1 'polypeptide(L)'
;MKLTEGMQLIAEGWIVKPEGFRVKFQQMTNGELVTGYSPPETDTPLDSDVTTWRYAWKLAMAASPEGDELHDGCLVNVTVVDEKGSPIRYYATGKPEIFNPSDI
;
A
#
# COMPACT_ATOMS: atom_id res chain seq x y z
N MET A 1 23.39 -21.52 -7.71
CA MET A 1 21.95 -21.71 -7.97
C MET A 1 21.51 -20.65 -8.95
N LYS A 2 20.82 -21.04 -10.02
CA LYS A 2 20.19 -20.10 -10.95
C LYS A 2 18.90 -19.56 -10.33
N LEU A 3 18.48 -18.36 -10.74
CA LEU A 3 17.24 -17.74 -10.25
C LEU A 3 16.03 -18.69 -10.42
N THR A 4 15.93 -19.36 -11.56
CA THR A 4 14.86 -20.31 -11.87
C THR A 4 14.81 -21.49 -10.91
N GLU A 5 15.97 -22.03 -10.52
CA GLU A 5 16.07 -23.13 -9.54
C GLU A 5 15.60 -22.67 -8.15
N GLY A 6 15.93 -21.45 -7.76
CA GLY A 6 15.45 -20.85 -6.51
C GLY A 6 13.94 -20.63 -6.50
N MET A 7 13.38 -20.13 -7.60
CA MET A 7 11.93 -19.90 -7.74
C MET A 7 11.13 -21.20 -7.68
N GLN A 8 11.66 -22.28 -8.24
CA GLN A 8 11.00 -23.58 -8.25
C GLN A 8 10.94 -24.19 -6.84
N LEU A 9 12.01 -24.07 -6.06
CA LEU A 9 12.04 -24.48 -4.65
C LEU A 9 11.04 -23.69 -3.78
N ILE A 10 10.85 -22.40 -4.06
CA ILE A 10 9.84 -21.56 -3.37
C ILE A 10 8.43 -22.05 -3.72
N ALA A 11 8.16 -22.32 -5.00
CA ALA A 11 6.84 -22.76 -5.45
C ALA A 11 6.41 -24.14 -4.89
N GLU A 12 7.36 -25.04 -4.63
CA GLU A 12 7.09 -26.42 -4.21
C GLU A 12 6.73 -26.57 -2.71
N GLY A 13 6.92 -25.54 -1.88
CA GLY A 13 6.61 -25.68 -0.45
C GLY A 13 6.46 -24.40 0.37
N TRP A 14 6.55 -23.21 -0.23
CA TRP A 14 6.49 -21.95 0.52
C TRP A 14 5.17 -21.20 0.27
N ILE A 15 4.82 -20.32 1.20
CA ILE A 15 3.58 -19.54 1.20
C ILE A 15 3.48 -18.75 -0.12
N VAL A 16 2.40 -18.99 -0.87
CA VAL A 16 2.09 -18.27 -2.09
C VAL A 16 1.93 -16.79 -1.77
N LYS A 17 2.69 -15.93 -2.46
CA LYS A 17 2.55 -14.49 -2.33
C LYS A 17 1.21 -14.02 -2.92
N PRO A 18 0.65 -12.91 -2.42
CA PRO A 18 -0.48 -12.25 -3.06
C PRO A 18 -0.23 -12.01 -4.55
N GLU A 19 -1.30 -12.10 -5.35
CA GLU A 19 -1.23 -11.94 -6.80
C GLU A 19 -1.08 -10.47 -7.20
N GLY A 20 -1.47 -9.56 -6.30
CA GLY A 20 -1.41 -8.14 -6.56
C GLY A 20 -1.37 -7.28 -5.32
N PHE A 21 -0.90 -6.05 -5.50
CA PHE A 21 -0.76 -5.06 -4.43
C PHE A 21 -1.36 -3.71 -4.86
N ARG A 22 -1.97 -3.01 -3.92
CA ARG A 22 -2.43 -1.62 -4.07
C ARG A 22 -2.06 -0.79 -2.85
N VAL A 23 -1.90 0.50 -3.07
CA VAL A 23 -1.91 1.48 -1.99
C VAL A 23 -3.36 1.82 -1.70
N LYS A 24 -3.81 1.60 -0.47
CA LYS A 24 -5.08 2.09 0.06
C LYS A 24 -4.81 3.37 0.85
N PHE A 25 -5.66 4.37 0.70
CA PHE A 25 -5.56 5.63 1.43
C PHE A 25 -6.94 6.23 1.68
N GLN A 26 -7.02 7.22 2.55
CA GLN A 26 -8.16 8.13 2.64
C GLN A 26 -7.72 9.52 2.18
N GLN A 27 -8.52 10.12 1.31
CA GLN A 27 -8.30 11.45 0.78
C GLN A 27 -9.38 12.40 1.29
N MET A 28 -8.98 13.54 1.84
CA MET A 28 -9.91 14.61 2.17
C MET A 28 -10.45 15.23 0.88
N THR A 29 -11.77 15.20 0.69
CA THR A 29 -12.47 15.73 -0.48
C THR A 29 -13.75 16.41 -0.03
N ASN A 30 -13.88 17.72 -0.26
CA ASN A 30 -15.05 18.51 0.14
C ASN A 30 -15.39 18.36 1.64
N GLY A 31 -14.38 18.22 2.50
CA GLY A 31 -14.57 18.03 3.95
C GLY A 31 -14.94 16.61 4.40
N GLU A 32 -14.93 15.62 3.50
CA GLU A 32 -15.13 14.20 3.84
C GLU A 32 -13.89 13.36 3.50
N LEU A 33 -13.60 12.36 4.32
CA LEU A 33 -12.56 11.37 4.03
C LEU A 33 -13.11 10.26 3.14
N VAL A 34 -12.67 10.25 1.88
CA VAL A 34 -13.06 9.24 0.89
C VAL A 34 -11.95 8.20 0.76
N THR A 35 -12.30 6.91 0.84
CA THR A 35 -11.33 5.82 0.61
C THR A 35 -10.99 5.71 -0.87
N GLY A 36 -9.71 5.68 -1.18
CA GLY A 36 -9.17 5.50 -2.52
C GLY A 36 -8.13 4.40 -2.61
N TYR A 37 -7.86 3.97 -3.85
CA TYR A 37 -6.88 2.95 -4.17
C TYR A 37 -5.99 3.43 -5.33
N SER A 38 -4.70 3.10 -5.25
CA SER A 38 -3.77 3.29 -6.36
C SER A 38 -2.92 2.04 -6.58
N PRO A 39 -3.01 1.37 -7.75
CA PRO A 39 -3.98 1.63 -8.82
C PRO A 39 -5.44 1.49 -8.36
N PRO A 40 -6.41 2.09 -9.07
CA PRO A 40 -7.83 1.87 -8.81
C PRO A 40 -8.21 0.39 -8.83
N GLU A 41 -9.35 0.04 -8.24
CA GLU A 41 -9.84 -1.35 -8.22
C GLU A 41 -10.16 -1.89 -9.62
N THR A 42 -10.47 -1.01 -10.57
CA THR A 42 -10.74 -1.34 -11.98
C THR A 42 -9.50 -1.71 -12.78
N ASP A 43 -8.32 -1.36 -12.29
CA ASP A 43 -7.05 -1.48 -13.01
C ASP A 43 -6.27 -2.70 -12.50
N THR A 44 -5.28 -3.17 -13.27
CA THR A 44 -4.39 -4.26 -12.85
C THR A 44 -3.61 -3.87 -11.58
N PRO A 45 -3.50 -4.75 -10.56
CA PRO A 45 -2.67 -4.48 -9.38
C PRO A 45 -1.18 -4.32 -9.72
N LEU A 46 -0.41 -3.78 -8.78
CA LEU A 46 1.05 -3.86 -8.82
C LEU A 46 1.51 -5.28 -8.45
N ASP A 47 2.63 -5.72 -9.00
CA ASP A 47 3.15 -7.09 -8.86
C ASP A 47 4.19 -7.25 -7.73
N SER A 48 4.55 -6.15 -7.06
CA SER A 48 5.60 -6.12 -6.04
C SER A 48 5.18 -5.33 -4.80
N ASP A 49 5.16 -6.02 -3.66
CA ASP A 49 4.99 -5.45 -2.31
C ASP A 49 6.01 -4.35 -2.01
N VAL A 50 7.30 -4.60 -2.29
CA VAL A 50 8.39 -3.65 -2.01
C VAL A 50 8.21 -2.34 -2.77
N THR A 51 7.93 -2.41 -4.07
CA THR A 51 7.73 -1.20 -4.88
C THR A 51 6.45 -0.47 -4.49
N THR A 52 5.39 -1.21 -4.15
CA THR A 52 4.11 -0.65 -3.66
C THR A 52 4.29 0.08 -2.34
N TRP A 53 5.07 -0.47 -1.40
CA TRP A 53 5.41 0.22 -0.15
C TRP A 53 6.23 1.50 -0.37
N ARG A 54 7.20 1.45 -1.29
CA ARG A 54 7.96 2.66 -1.65
C ARG A 54 7.06 3.72 -2.29
N TYR A 55 6.09 3.31 -3.09
CA TYR A 55 5.10 4.20 -3.68
C TYR A 55 4.15 4.79 -2.64
N ALA A 56 3.64 3.97 -1.71
CA ALA A 56 2.82 4.41 -0.57
C ALA A 56 3.53 5.50 0.24
N TRP A 57 4.82 5.30 0.56
CA TRP A 57 5.62 6.32 1.25
C TRP A 57 5.74 7.61 0.44
N LYS A 58 5.98 7.53 -0.88
CA LYS A 58 6.05 8.73 -1.74
C LYS A 58 4.72 9.47 -1.79
N LEU A 59 3.60 8.76 -1.90
CA LEU A 59 2.26 9.35 -1.86
C LEU A 59 2.01 10.06 -0.53
N ALA A 60 2.30 9.38 0.58
CA ALA A 60 2.14 9.96 1.91
C ALA A 60 2.96 11.24 2.06
N MET A 61 4.22 11.26 1.63
CA MET A 61 5.07 12.46 1.70
C MET A 61 4.64 13.59 0.76
N ALA A 62 4.11 13.27 -0.41
CA ALA A 62 3.68 14.27 -1.39
C ALA A 62 2.35 14.95 -1.02
N ALA A 63 1.52 14.28 -0.21
CA ALA A 63 0.19 14.73 0.16
C ALA A 63 -0.04 14.75 1.68
N SER A 64 1.05 14.81 2.46
CA SER A 64 0.96 15.02 3.91
C SER A 64 0.33 16.38 4.19
N PRO A 65 -0.51 16.50 5.23
CA PRO A 65 -0.95 17.80 5.71
C PRO A 65 0.24 18.65 6.16
N GLU A 66 0.17 19.95 5.93
CA GLU A 66 1.08 20.91 6.55
C GLU A 66 0.58 21.21 7.97
N GLY A 67 1.20 20.60 8.98
CA GLY A 67 0.73 20.69 10.37
C GLY A 67 -0.41 19.71 10.68
N ASP A 68 -1.27 20.07 11.63
CA ASP A 68 -2.33 19.19 12.15
C ASP A 68 -3.67 19.30 11.39
N GLU A 69 -3.77 20.19 10.38
CA GLU A 69 -5.02 20.44 9.66
C GLU A 69 -5.11 19.63 8.36
N LEU A 70 -6.18 18.82 8.25
CA LEU A 70 -6.55 18.15 6.99
C LEU A 70 -7.23 19.15 6.05
N HIS A 71 -6.65 19.34 4.88
CA HIS A 71 -7.23 20.11 3.80
C HIS A 71 -7.51 19.20 2.60
N ASP A 72 -8.38 19.66 1.70
CA ASP A 72 -8.72 18.92 0.49
C ASP A 72 -7.47 18.52 -0.29
N GLY A 73 -7.40 17.25 -0.67
CA GLY A 73 -6.24 16.65 -1.33
C GLY A 73 -5.26 15.93 -0.40
N CYS A 74 -5.30 16.18 0.93
CA CYS A 74 -4.46 15.45 1.88
C CYS A 74 -4.73 13.95 1.84
N LEU A 75 -3.66 13.16 1.95
CA LEU A 75 -3.73 11.71 2.09
C LEU A 75 -3.34 11.28 3.50
N VAL A 76 -4.25 10.55 4.14
CA VAL A 76 -4.08 9.93 5.44
C VAL A 76 -4.34 8.43 5.36
N ASN A 77 -3.93 7.72 6.43
CA ASN A 77 -4.14 6.29 6.57
C ASN A 77 -3.64 5.48 5.36
N VAL A 78 -2.47 5.90 4.83
CA VAL A 78 -1.88 5.32 3.62
C VAL A 78 -1.21 4.00 3.97
N THR A 79 -1.66 2.91 3.36
CA THR A 79 -1.18 1.55 3.63
C THR A 79 -1.18 0.69 2.36
N VAL A 80 -0.60 -0.50 2.43
CA VAL A 80 -0.56 -1.46 1.31
C VAL A 80 -1.48 -2.64 1.59
N VAL A 81 -2.27 -3.01 0.60
CA VAL A 81 -3.20 -4.13 0.63
C VAL A 81 -2.98 -5.09 -0.52
N ASP A 82 -3.40 -6.34 -0.37
CA ASP A 82 -3.47 -7.32 -1.45
C ASP A 82 -4.66 -7.07 -2.40
N GLU A 83 -4.81 -7.94 -3.40
CA GLU A 83 -5.92 -7.88 -4.36
C GLU A 83 -7.31 -8.06 -3.74
N LYS A 84 -7.40 -8.57 -2.50
CA LYS A 84 -8.65 -8.75 -1.74
C LYS A 84 -8.87 -7.62 -0.72
N GLY A 85 -7.97 -6.63 -0.69
CA GLY A 85 -8.02 -5.53 0.27
C GLY A 85 -7.45 -5.88 1.65
N SER A 86 -6.79 -7.03 1.82
CA SER A 86 -6.18 -7.43 3.09
C SER A 86 -4.86 -6.68 3.32
N PRO A 87 -4.61 -6.16 4.54
CA PRO A 87 -3.35 -5.45 4.83
C PRO A 87 -2.11 -6.32 4.65
N ILE A 88 -1.11 -5.77 3.97
CA ILE A 88 0.21 -6.35 3.83
C ILE A 88 1.13 -5.80 4.91
N ARG A 89 2.06 -6.62 5.41
CA ARG A 89 3.08 -6.15 6.37
C ARG A 89 4.13 -5.33 5.65
N TYR A 90 4.68 -4.33 6.31
CA TYR A 90 5.72 -3.50 5.75
C TYR A 90 7.00 -4.29 5.53
N TYR A 91 7.51 -4.30 4.29
CA TYR A 91 8.65 -5.14 3.92
C TYR A 91 9.92 -4.84 4.73
N ALA A 92 10.08 -3.59 5.19
CA ALA A 92 11.28 -3.16 5.92
C ALA A 92 11.29 -3.65 7.37
N THR A 93 10.12 -3.76 8.01
CA THR A 93 10.01 -4.06 9.46
C THR A 93 9.31 -5.38 9.76
N GLY A 94 8.60 -5.95 8.79
CA GLY A 94 7.77 -7.14 8.97
C GLY A 94 6.52 -6.90 9.85
N LYS A 95 6.14 -5.66 10.12
CA LYS A 95 5.00 -5.27 10.97
C LYS A 95 3.93 -4.54 10.16
N PRO A 96 2.66 -4.47 10.62
CA PRO A 96 1.68 -3.55 10.05
C PRO A 96 2.21 -2.12 10.08
N GLU A 97 1.92 -1.35 9.03
CA GLU A 97 2.38 0.03 8.89
C GLU A 97 1.29 0.89 8.21
N ILE A 98 1.17 2.13 8.68
CA ILE A 98 0.25 3.13 8.14
C ILE A 98 1.00 4.45 8.14
N PHE A 99 1.19 5.04 6.96
CA PHE A 99 1.74 6.39 6.85
C PHE A 99 0.64 7.44 7.03
N ASN A 100 1.02 8.56 7.64
CA ASN A 100 0.10 9.65 8.02
C ASN A 100 -1.16 9.12 8.75
N PRO A 101 -1.00 8.41 9.89
CA PRO A 101 -2.15 7.87 10.61
C PRO A 101 -3.05 9.01 11.11
N SER A 102 -4.35 8.85 10.97
CA SER A 102 -5.36 9.81 11.44
C SER A 102 -6.60 9.07 11.94
N ASP A 103 -7.07 9.45 13.12
CA ASP A 103 -8.29 8.91 13.76
C ASP A 103 -9.51 9.83 13.54
N ILE A 104 -9.37 10.88 12.74
CA ILE A 104 -10.38 11.92 12.48
C ILE A 104 -11.60 11.34 11.75
#